data_AF-A0A1H5QEB3-F1
#
_entry.id   AF-A0A1H5QEB3-F1
#
_cell.length_a   1.000
_cell.length_b   1.000
_cell.length_c   1.000
_cell.angle_alpha   90.00
_cell.angle_beta   90.00
_cell.angle_gamma   90.00
#
_symmetry.space_group_name_H-M   'P 1'
#
loop_
_entity.id
_entity.type
_entity.pdbx_description
1 polymer ?
#
loop_
_entity_poly.entity_id
_entity_poly.type
_entity_poly.pdbx_seq_one_letter_code
_entity_poly.pdbx_strand_id
1 'polypeptide(L)'
;MPISQSDILVTWHTLPTYAMRKLREWKVPMSRAESEAYLHVWQVTVHMLGVRDEYIPATWDAANAQSDQLLPSAMAPTREGVELTDILLDQLAEQTSPGRIDRPVVNALARYLVGDQVADWDAIPREPLWGPLVGTAWPALVAFREGLMPLPLVPDAAWLLDEAVRQYILLFLTKGQGAVIDIPTVNRPN
;
A
#
# COMPACT_ATOMS: atom_id res chain seq x y z
N MET A 1 25.46 -8.49 -6.71
CA MET A 1 25.28 -7.08 -6.33
C MET A 1 23.83 -6.91 -5.93
N PRO A 2 23.51 -6.41 -4.73
CA PRO A 2 22.12 -6.14 -4.33
C PRO A 2 21.57 -4.92 -5.08
N ILE A 3 20.24 -4.79 -5.15
CA ILE A 3 19.53 -3.63 -5.71
C ILE A 3 19.90 -3.40 -7.19
N SER A 4 19.69 -4.43 -8.01
CA SER A 4 19.73 -4.30 -9.46
C SER A 4 18.56 -3.44 -9.98
N GLN A 5 18.62 -2.97 -11.23
CA GLN A 5 17.49 -2.25 -11.83
C GLN A 5 16.21 -3.10 -11.90
N SER A 6 16.35 -4.43 -12.03
CA SER A 6 15.21 -5.35 -11.95
C SER A 6 14.59 -5.33 -10.55
N ASP A 7 15.41 -5.29 -9.50
CA ASP A 7 14.91 -5.24 -8.11
C ASP A 7 14.18 -3.91 -7.84
N ILE A 8 14.72 -2.80 -8.35
CA ILE A 8 14.05 -1.49 -8.25
C ILE A 8 12.70 -1.52 -8.96
N LEU A 9 12.61 -2.14 -10.15
CA LEU A 9 11.36 -2.27 -10.89
C LEU A 9 10.35 -3.21 -10.22
N VAL A 10 10.81 -4.28 -9.57
CA VAL A 10 9.95 -5.12 -8.71
C VAL A 10 9.30 -4.25 -7.63
N THR A 11 10.08 -3.47 -6.89
CA THR A 11 9.54 -2.52 -5.89
C THR A 11 8.67 -1.43 -6.52
N TRP A 12 9.01 -0.95 -7.72
CA TRP A 12 8.18 0.00 -8.44
C TRP A 12 6.80 -0.60 -8.79
N HIS A 13 6.70 -1.88 -9.14
CA HIS A 13 5.40 -2.48 -9.40
C HIS A 13 4.55 -2.68 -8.15
N THR A 14 5.15 -2.92 -6.98
CA THR A 14 4.41 -3.00 -5.70
C THR A 14 3.86 -1.65 -5.23
N LEU A 15 4.34 -0.55 -5.82
CA LEU A 15 3.90 0.81 -5.53
C LEU A 15 2.85 1.28 -6.57
N PRO A 16 3.16 2.02 -7.67
CA PRO A 16 2.13 2.54 -8.58
C PRO A 16 1.27 1.50 -9.27
N THR A 17 1.86 0.38 -9.72
CA THR A 17 1.09 -0.59 -10.52
C THR A 17 0.06 -1.28 -9.65
N TYR A 18 0.48 -1.75 -8.49
CA TYR A 18 -0.40 -2.33 -7.49
C TYR A 18 -1.45 -1.33 -6.98
N ALA A 19 -1.06 -0.09 -6.64
CA ALA A 19 -1.99 0.93 -6.19
C ALA A 19 -3.05 1.26 -7.25
N MET A 20 -2.66 1.44 -8.52
CA MET A 20 -3.60 1.68 -9.62
C MET A 20 -4.58 0.52 -9.79
N ARG A 21 -4.11 -0.74 -9.67
CA ARG A 21 -4.99 -1.92 -9.70
C ARG A 21 -6.03 -1.87 -8.57
N LYS A 22 -5.63 -1.53 -7.35
CA LYS A 22 -6.54 -1.40 -6.20
C LYS A 22 -7.54 -0.26 -6.36
N LEU A 23 -7.11 0.90 -6.83
CA LEU A 23 -8.02 2.02 -7.12
C LEU A 23 -9.09 1.63 -8.16
N ARG A 24 -8.71 0.88 -9.20
CA ARG A 24 -9.65 0.35 -10.19
C ARG A 24 -10.57 -0.74 -9.62
N GLU A 25 -10.04 -1.63 -8.77
CA GLU A 25 -10.82 -2.66 -8.06
C GLU A 25 -11.92 -2.01 -7.20
N TRP A 26 -11.58 -0.92 -6.50
CA TRP A 26 -12.52 -0.13 -5.70
C TRP A 26 -13.36 0.86 -6.50
N LYS A 27 -13.20 0.89 -7.83
CA LYS A 27 -13.94 1.75 -8.75
C LYS A 27 -13.83 3.24 -8.42
N VAL A 28 -12.67 3.67 -7.93
CA VAL A 28 -12.38 5.09 -7.72
C VAL A 28 -12.49 5.81 -9.07
N PRO A 29 -13.36 6.84 -9.20
CA PRO A 29 -13.48 7.61 -10.42
C PRO A 29 -12.16 8.27 -10.77
N MET A 30 -11.69 8.05 -12.00
CA MET A 30 -10.45 8.64 -12.47
C MET A 30 -10.55 8.92 -13.95
N SER A 31 -10.30 10.16 -14.34
CA SER A 31 -10.19 10.53 -15.75
C SER A 31 -8.94 9.89 -16.36
N ARG A 32 -8.94 9.78 -17.69
CA ARG A 32 -7.76 9.33 -18.43
C ARG A 32 -6.54 10.22 -18.14
N ALA A 33 -6.73 11.53 -18.04
CA ALA A 33 -5.66 12.49 -17.79
C ALA A 33 -5.03 12.29 -16.39
N GLU A 34 -5.84 12.08 -15.35
CA GLU A 34 -5.34 11.77 -13.99
C GLU A 34 -4.57 10.45 -13.96
N SER A 35 -5.10 9.42 -14.64
CA SER A 35 -4.44 8.11 -14.71
C SER A 35 -3.10 8.16 -15.44
N GLU A 36 -3.01 8.91 -16.54
CA GLU A 36 -1.76 9.14 -17.29
C GLU A 36 -0.78 10.02 -16.49
N ALA A 37 -1.27 11.06 -15.80
CA ALA A 37 -0.44 11.90 -14.95
C ALA A 37 0.14 11.12 -13.75
N TYR A 38 -0.65 10.23 -13.12
CA TYR A 38 -0.18 9.36 -12.05
C TYR A 38 0.95 8.45 -12.55
N LEU A 39 0.77 7.81 -13.71
CA LEU A 39 1.84 7.00 -14.32
C LEU A 39 3.10 7.84 -14.56
N HIS A 40 2.94 9.03 -15.13
CA HIS A 40 4.05 9.90 -15.48
C HIS A 40 4.89 10.33 -14.28
N VAL A 41 4.25 10.68 -13.16
CA VAL A 41 4.96 11.00 -11.91
C VAL A 41 5.86 9.83 -11.47
N TRP A 42 5.38 8.60 -11.58
CA TRP A 42 6.13 7.41 -11.22
C TRP A 42 7.21 7.02 -12.22
N GLN A 43 7.01 7.28 -13.51
CA GLN A 43 8.04 7.14 -14.55
C GLN A 43 9.20 8.11 -14.30
N VAL A 44 8.90 9.38 -14.03
CA VAL A 44 9.94 10.38 -13.71
C VAL A 44 10.63 10.02 -12.40
N THR A 45 9.89 9.57 -11.38
CA THR A 45 10.47 9.16 -10.10
C THR A 45 11.49 8.04 -10.28
N VAL A 46 11.16 7.00 -11.03
CA VAL A 46 12.06 5.85 -11.19
C VAL A 46 13.25 6.15 -12.11
N HIS A 47 13.09 7.05 -13.09
CA HIS A 47 14.20 7.63 -13.85
C HIS A 47 15.18 8.35 -12.91
N MET A 48 14.66 9.20 -12.01
CA MET A 48 15.48 9.95 -11.04
C MET A 48 16.15 9.03 -10.01
N LEU A 49 15.61 7.83 -9.77
CA LEU A 49 16.25 6.77 -8.97
C LEU A 49 17.33 5.99 -9.75
N GLY A 50 17.58 6.33 -11.02
CA GLY A 50 18.67 5.79 -11.84
C GLY A 50 18.31 4.57 -12.69
N VAL A 51 17.01 4.23 -12.81
CA VAL A 51 16.58 3.20 -13.76
C VAL A 51 16.62 3.74 -15.18
N ARG A 52 17.13 2.95 -16.13
CA ARG A 52 17.19 3.33 -17.54
C ARG A 52 15.81 3.34 -18.16
N ASP A 53 15.53 4.34 -18.98
CA ASP A 53 14.24 4.55 -19.65
C ASP A 53 13.76 3.35 -20.47
N GLU A 54 14.69 2.58 -21.04
CA GLU A 54 14.38 1.35 -21.79
C GLU A 54 13.67 0.26 -20.96
N TYR A 55 13.72 0.35 -19.63
CA TYR A 55 13.04 -0.58 -18.73
C TYR A 55 11.78 0.00 -18.09
N ILE A 56 11.53 1.30 -18.23
CA ILE A 56 10.39 1.99 -17.63
C ILE A 56 9.16 1.78 -18.52
N PRO A 57 8.05 1.23 -18.00
CA PRO A 57 6.87 0.97 -18.80
C PRO A 57 6.22 2.28 -19.25
N ALA A 58 6.02 2.44 -20.56
CA ALA A 58 5.45 3.67 -21.14
C ALA A 58 3.94 3.82 -20.93
N THR A 59 3.23 2.71 -20.71
CA THR A 59 1.76 2.67 -20.57
C THR A 59 1.32 1.79 -19.41
N TRP A 60 0.08 1.94 -18.95
CA TRP A 60 -0.49 1.06 -17.93
C TRP A 60 -0.53 -0.40 -18.37
N ASP A 61 -0.81 -0.67 -19.65
CA ASP A 61 -0.84 -2.04 -20.16
C ASP A 61 0.55 -2.69 -20.10
N ALA A 62 1.60 -1.93 -20.47
CA ALA A 62 2.98 -2.36 -20.33
C ALA A 62 3.36 -2.57 -18.85
N ALA A 63 2.97 -1.65 -17.96
CA ALA A 63 3.25 -1.74 -16.54
C ALA A 63 2.58 -2.96 -15.89
N ASN A 64 1.32 -3.22 -16.24
CA ASN A 64 0.59 -4.40 -15.77
C ASN A 64 1.23 -5.69 -16.27
N ALA A 65 1.54 -5.78 -17.56
CA ALA A 65 2.17 -6.96 -18.13
C ALA A 65 3.56 -7.23 -17.52
N GLN A 66 4.36 -6.18 -17.34
CA GLN A 66 5.68 -6.28 -16.71
C GLN A 66 5.57 -6.69 -15.23
N SER A 67 4.60 -6.16 -14.49
CA SER A 67 4.30 -6.56 -13.11
C SER A 67 3.95 -8.05 -13.01
N ASP A 68 3.10 -8.55 -13.92
CA ASP A 68 2.67 -9.95 -13.92
C ASP A 68 3.80 -10.91 -14.31
N GLN A 69 4.82 -10.42 -15.02
CA GLN A 69 6.02 -11.17 -15.35
C GLN A 69 7.04 -11.18 -14.21
N LEU A 70 7.26 -10.03 -13.55
CA LEU A 70 8.36 -9.85 -12.59
C LEU A 70 7.99 -10.24 -11.15
N LEU A 71 6.81 -9.88 -10.67
CA LEU A 71 6.46 -10.07 -9.27
C LEU A 71 6.37 -11.56 -8.85
N PRO A 72 5.79 -12.48 -9.63
CA PRO A 72 5.60 -13.85 -9.15
C PRO A 72 6.88 -14.60 -8.79
N SER A 73 7.99 -14.33 -9.48
CA SER A 73 9.29 -14.94 -9.18
C SER A 73 10.09 -14.18 -8.13
N ALA A 74 9.72 -12.92 -7.84
CA ALA A 74 10.40 -12.05 -6.90
C ALA A 74 9.78 -12.07 -5.49
N MET A 75 8.58 -12.63 -5.32
CA MET A 75 7.86 -12.67 -4.04
C MET A 75 7.84 -14.08 -3.45
N ALA A 76 8.27 -14.21 -2.21
CA ALA A 76 8.25 -15.45 -1.44
C ALA A 76 8.32 -15.15 0.07
N PRO A 77 7.84 -16.06 0.94
CA PRO A 77 8.00 -15.89 2.38
C PRO A 77 9.48 -15.95 2.78
N THR A 78 9.87 -15.06 3.69
CA THR A 78 11.21 -15.06 4.31
C THR A 78 11.07 -14.78 5.81
N ARG A 79 12.04 -15.25 6.60
CA ARG A 79 12.04 -14.97 8.05
C ARG A 79 12.13 -13.47 8.31
N GLU A 80 13.01 -12.79 7.57
CA GLU A 80 13.22 -11.35 7.63
C GLU A 80 11.95 -10.59 7.25
N GLY A 81 11.21 -11.03 6.23
CA GLY A 81 9.94 -10.44 5.82
C GLY A 81 8.85 -10.53 6.88
N VAL A 82 8.75 -11.67 7.57
CA VAL A 82 7.81 -11.86 8.70
C VAL A 82 8.16 -10.92 9.86
N GLU A 83 9.44 -10.87 10.25
CA GLU A 83 9.91 -9.97 11.34
C GLU A 83 9.65 -8.49 11.00
N LEU A 84 9.95 -8.07 9.76
CA LEU A 84 9.69 -6.70 9.31
C LEU A 84 8.20 -6.37 9.26
N THR A 85 7.36 -7.31 8.82
CA THR A 85 5.90 -7.12 8.77
C THR A 85 5.33 -6.92 10.16
N ASP A 86 5.75 -7.72 11.14
CA ASP A 86 5.28 -7.57 12.51
C ASP A 86 5.65 -6.19 13.09
N ILE A 87 6.90 -5.75 12.89
CA ILE A 87 7.36 -4.42 13.30
C ILE A 87 6.52 -3.31 12.64
N LEU A 88 6.28 -3.38 11.33
CA LEU A 88 5.53 -2.36 10.59
C LEU A 88 4.09 -2.25 11.09
N LEU A 89 3.41 -3.38 11.28
CA LEU A 89 2.03 -3.39 11.73
C LEU A 89 1.89 -3.03 13.22
N ASP A 90 2.88 -3.35 14.05
CA ASP A 90 2.96 -2.86 15.44
C ASP A 90 3.14 -1.35 15.49
N GLN A 91 4.03 -0.79 14.67
CA GLN A 91 4.22 0.65 14.56
C GLN A 91 2.95 1.35 14.08
N LEU A 92 2.21 0.74 13.17
CA LEU A 92 0.92 1.23 12.71
C LEU A 92 -0.09 1.24 13.86
N ALA A 93 -0.29 0.11 14.54
CA ALA A 93 -1.24 0.01 15.66
C ALA A 93 -0.90 0.97 16.81
N GLU A 94 0.38 1.15 17.14
CA GLU A 94 0.81 2.08 18.18
C GLU A 94 0.51 3.54 17.81
N GLN A 95 0.53 3.87 16.51
CA GLN A 95 0.24 5.22 16.03
C GLN A 95 -1.25 5.56 16.03
N THR A 96 -2.10 4.54 15.89
CA THR A 96 -3.56 4.72 15.79
C THR A 96 -4.28 4.46 17.11
N SER A 97 -3.70 3.69 18.02
CA SER A 97 -4.29 3.38 19.32
C SER A 97 -3.25 3.19 20.43
N PRO A 98 -3.35 3.91 21.57
CA PRO A 98 -2.47 3.69 22.71
C PRO A 98 -2.47 2.23 23.16
N GLY A 99 -1.28 1.63 23.25
CA GLY A 99 -1.15 0.22 23.67
C GLY A 99 -1.58 -0.81 22.62
N ARG A 100 -1.71 -0.41 21.34
CA ARG A 100 -1.96 -1.30 20.18
C ARG A 100 -3.28 -2.07 20.26
N ILE A 101 -4.31 -1.49 20.88
CA ILE A 101 -5.62 -2.14 21.08
C ILE A 101 -6.29 -2.50 19.74
N ASP A 102 -5.98 -1.76 18.68
CA ASP A 102 -6.52 -1.92 17.34
C ASP A 102 -5.65 -2.81 16.43
N ARG A 103 -4.60 -3.47 16.95
CA ARG A 103 -3.76 -4.43 16.20
C ARG A 103 -4.59 -5.44 15.38
N PRO A 104 -5.71 -6.00 15.90
CA PRO A 104 -6.58 -6.88 15.10
C PRO A 104 -7.22 -6.20 13.89
N VAL A 105 -7.60 -4.93 13.99
CA VAL A 105 -8.15 -4.18 12.84
C VAL A 105 -7.07 -3.92 11.80
N VAL A 106 -5.86 -3.57 12.26
CA VAL A 106 -4.68 -3.39 11.40
C VAL A 106 -4.34 -4.68 10.64
N ASN A 107 -4.36 -5.83 11.31
CA ASN A 107 -4.17 -7.14 10.67
C ASN A 107 -5.22 -7.41 9.59
N ALA A 108 -6.49 -7.19 9.90
CA ALA A 108 -7.59 -7.40 8.97
C ALA A 108 -7.49 -6.48 7.74
N LEU A 109 -7.14 -5.21 7.94
CA LEU A 109 -6.92 -4.26 6.86
C LEU A 109 -5.71 -4.65 5.99
N ALA A 110 -4.57 -4.96 6.60
CA ALA A 110 -3.38 -5.41 5.88
C ALA A 110 -3.70 -6.64 5.01
N ARG A 111 -4.34 -7.67 5.59
CA ARG A 111 -4.82 -8.85 4.83
C ARG A 111 -5.71 -8.47 3.66
N TYR A 112 -6.70 -7.61 3.89
CA TYR A 112 -7.63 -7.21 2.86
C TYR A 112 -6.91 -6.51 1.69
N LEU A 113 -5.92 -5.67 2.00
CA LEU A 113 -5.10 -4.99 1.00
C LEU A 113 -4.29 -6.03 0.22
N VAL A 114 -3.34 -6.72 0.87
CA VAL A 114 -2.35 -7.56 0.19
C VAL A 114 -2.90 -8.89 -0.34
N GLY A 115 -4.06 -9.32 0.15
CA GLY A 115 -4.68 -10.61 -0.17
C GLY A 115 -4.15 -11.77 0.69
N ASP A 116 -4.90 -12.87 0.74
CA ASP A 116 -4.63 -13.98 1.65
C ASP A 116 -3.26 -14.63 1.43
N GLN A 117 -2.83 -14.80 0.18
CA GLN A 117 -1.56 -15.47 -0.12
C GLN A 117 -0.35 -14.70 0.45
N VAL A 118 -0.27 -13.39 0.19
CA VAL A 118 0.82 -12.55 0.68
C VAL A 118 0.74 -12.40 2.20
N ALA A 119 -0.47 -12.21 2.74
CA ALA A 119 -0.66 -12.15 4.18
C ALA A 119 -0.26 -13.43 4.92
N ASP A 120 -0.49 -14.60 4.31
CA ASP A 120 -0.07 -15.88 4.86
C ASP A 120 1.46 -16.05 4.76
N TRP A 121 2.11 -15.52 3.70
CA TRP A 121 3.57 -15.47 3.61
C TRP A 121 4.22 -14.59 4.68
N ASP A 122 3.58 -13.47 5.00
CA ASP A 122 4.05 -12.52 6.01
C ASP A 122 3.58 -12.88 7.43
N ALA A 123 2.95 -14.04 7.61
CA ALA A 123 2.43 -14.54 8.88
C ALA A 123 1.55 -13.55 9.65
N ILE A 124 0.84 -12.68 8.94
CA ILE A 124 -0.21 -11.85 9.53
C ILE A 124 -1.23 -12.84 10.13
N PRO A 125 -1.92 -12.59 11.25
CA PRO A 125 -2.96 -13.47 11.79
C PRO A 125 -4.36 -13.19 11.21
N ARG A 126 -5.14 -14.25 10.94
CA ARG A 126 -6.53 -14.10 10.47
C ARG A 126 -7.39 -13.61 11.63
N GLU A 127 -8.28 -12.66 11.34
CA GLU A 127 -9.13 -12.01 12.34
C GLU A 127 -10.59 -12.33 12.04
N PRO A 128 -11.21 -13.34 12.70
CA PRO A 128 -12.53 -13.85 12.30
C PRO A 128 -13.65 -12.81 12.40
N LEU A 129 -13.54 -11.87 13.34
CA LEU A 129 -14.48 -10.76 13.49
C LEU A 129 -14.17 -9.62 12.51
N TRP A 130 -12.91 -9.19 12.43
CA TRP A 130 -12.53 -7.98 11.70
C TRP A 130 -12.35 -8.21 10.20
N GLY A 131 -11.89 -9.38 9.77
CA GLY A 131 -11.68 -9.70 8.36
C GLY A 131 -12.94 -9.53 7.49
N PRO A 132 -14.06 -10.19 7.83
CA PRO A 132 -15.32 -10.02 7.10
C PRO A 132 -15.87 -8.59 7.16
N LEU A 133 -15.71 -7.92 8.31
CA LEU A 133 -16.15 -6.54 8.47
C LEU A 133 -15.37 -5.59 7.54
N VAL A 134 -14.04 -5.68 7.53
CA VAL A 134 -13.20 -4.85 6.65
C VAL A 134 -13.48 -5.15 5.17
N GLY A 135 -13.60 -6.42 4.80
CA GLY A 135 -13.84 -6.82 3.42
C GLY A 135 -15.16 -6.28 2.84
N THR A 136 -16.15 -6.02 3.68
CA THR A 136 -17.44 -5.45 3.28
C THR A 136 -17.49 -3.93 3.45
N ALA A 137 -16.96 -3.43 4.56
CA ALA A 137 -17.00 -2.00 4.88
C ALA A 137 -16.07 -1.16 4.00
N TRP A 138 -14.91 -1.68 3.60
CA TRP A 138 -13.93 -0.89 2.85
C TRP A 138 -14.41 -0.48 1.45
N PRO A 139 -14.88 -1.40 0.57
CA PRO A 139 -15.44 -0.99 -0.72
C PRO A 139 -16.65 -0.05 -0.59
N ALA A 140 -17.49 -0.27 0.43
CA ALA A 140 -18.65 0.58 0.70
C ALA A 140 -18.23 1.99 1.13
N LEU A 141 -17.22 2.12 1.99
CA LEU A 141 -16.65 3.40 2.38
C LEU A 141 -16.07 4.15 1.18
N VAL A 142 -15.29 3.48 0.34
CA VAL A 142 -14.72 4.09 -0.87
C VAL A 142 -15.85 4.57 -1.80
N ALA A 143 -16.85 3.73 -2.07
CA ALA A 143 -17.99 4.13 -2.88
C ALA A 143 -18.78 5.31 -2.29
N PHE A 144 -18.92 5.36 -0.96
CA PHE A 144 -19.54 6.49 -0.28
C PHE A 144 -18.74 7.78 -0.45
N ARG A 145 -17.42 7.71 -0.21
CA ARG A 145 -16.46 8.82 -0.32
C ARG A 145 -16.44 9.43 -1.72
N GLU A 146 -16.48 8.59 -2.74
CA GLU A 146 -16.46 9.00 -4.15
C GLU A 146 -17.85 9.46 -4.66
N GLY A 147 -18.85 9.56 -3.78
CA GLY A 147 -20.20 10.00 -4.15
C GLY A 147 -20.97 9.01 -5.03
N LEU A 148 -20.53 7.74 -5.08
CA LEU A 148 -21.13 6.67 -5.89
C LEU A 148 -22.36 6.04 -5.24
N MET A 149 -22.68 6.38 -3.97
CA MET A 149 -23.89 5.92 -3.26
C MET A 149 -24.83 7.09 -2.91
N PRO A 150 -26.16 6.94 -3.08
CA PRO A 150 -27.12 7.97 -2.70
C PRO A 150 -27.23 8.10 -1.17
N LEU A 151 -27.13 9.34 -0.68
CA LEU A 151 -27.42 9.72 0.71
C LEU A 151 -28.91 9.45 1.00
N PRO A 152 -29.25 8.36 1.72
CA PRO A 152 -29.54 8.49 3.14
C PRO A 152 -28.96 7.35 4.01
N LEU A 153 -28.06 6.51 3.48
CA LEU A 153 -27.54 5.30 4.16
C LEU A 153 -26.17 5.49 4.83
N VAL A 154 -25.85 6.70 5.26
CA VAL A 154 -24.55 7.01 5.86
C VAL A 154 -24.71 7.05 7.37
N PRO A 155 -24.38 5.96 8.11
CA PRO A 155 -24.34 6.04 9.56
C PRO A 155 -23.23 7.02 9.98
N ASP A 156 -23.44 7.76 11.07
CA ASP A 156 -22.47 8.72 11.65
C ASP A 156 -21.06 8.10 11.84
N ALA A 157 -20.98 6.78 11.95
CA ALA A 157 -19.75 5.99 11.97
C ALA A 157 -18.86 6.18 10.72
N ALA A 158 -19.42 6.47 9.54
CA ALA A 158 -18.64 6.69 8.32
C ALA A 158 -17.87 8.02 8.35
N TRP A 159 -18.41 9.05 9.03
CA TRP A 159 -17.69 10.30 9.25
C TRP A 159 -16.55 10.11 10.26
N LEU A 160 -16.80 9.40 11.36
CA LEU A 160 -15.77 9.03 12.35
C LEU A 160 -14.62 8.23 11.72
N LEU A 161 -14.95 7.28 10.84
CA LEU A 161 -13.95 6.45 10.19
C LEU A 161 -13.14 7.25 9.17
N ASP A 162 -13.75 8.17 8.43
CA ASP A 162 -12.99 9.08 7.58
C ASP A 162 -12.11 10.04 8.38
N GLU A 163 -12.60 10.59 9.48
CA GLU A 163 -11.80 11.44 10.34
C GLU A 163 -10.56 10.68 10.82
N ALA A 164 -10.74 9.42 11.24
CA ALA A 164 -9.64 8.56 11.63
C ALA A 164 -8.64 8.30 10.48
N VAL A 165 -9.13 8.00 9.26
CA VAL A 165 -8.28 7.80 8.08
C VAL A 165 -7.53 9.07 7.70
N ARG A 166 -8.19 10.24 7.74
CA ARG A 166 -7.59 11.55 7.47
C ARG A 166 -6.54 11.91 8.50
N GLN A 167 -6.83 11.75 9.78
CA GLN A 167 -5.85 11.99 10.86
C GLN A 167 -4.67 11.02 10.75
N TYR A 168 -4.90 9.77 10.35
CA TYR A 168 -3.84 8.79 10.10
C TYR A 168 -2.95 9.19 8.91
N ILE A 169 -3.54 9.54 7.77
CA ILE A 169 -2.81 10.02 6.59
C ILE A 169 -2.03 11.29 6.94
N LEU A 170 -2.66 12.24 7.63
CA LEU A 170 -1.98 13.43 8.10
C LEU A 170 -0.84 13.06 9.05
N LEU A 171 -1.03 12.23 10.06
CA LEU A 171 0.05 11.79 10.96
C LEU A 171 1.24 11.17 10.21
N PHE A 172 0.97 10.34 9.19
CA PHE A 172 2.01 9.72 8.36
C PHE A 172 2.73 10.75 7.47
N LEU A 173 1.99 11.70 6.88
CA LEU A 173 2.53 12.76 6.02
C LEU A 173 3.14 13.94 6.81
N THR A 174 2.67 14.21 8.03
CA THR A 174 3.00 15.37 8.88
C THR A 174 3.81 15.00 10.12
N LYS A 175 4.26 13.75 10.28
CA LYS A 175 5.41 13.45 11.16
C LYS A 175 6.71 14.14 10.71
N GLY A 176 6.67 14.96 9.65
CA GLY A 176 7.00 16.39 9.75
C GLY A 176 8.47 16.78 9.94
N GLN A 177 9.35 15.83 10.20
CA GLN A 177 10.78 15.99 10.02
C GLN A 177 11.12 15.21 8.77
N GLY A 178 11.54 15.91 7.71
CA GLY A 178 12.13 15.23 6.56
C GLY A 178 13.21 14.28 7.08
N ALA A 179 13.10 12.99 6.76
CA ALA A 179 14.14 12.05 7.10
C ALA A 179 15.40 12.50 6.34
N VAL A 180 16.46 12.82 7.07
CA VAL A 180 17.77 13.05 6.45
C VAL A 180 18.20 11.71 5.87
N ILE A 181 18.33 11.65 4.54
CA ILE A 181 18.81 10.46 3.86
C ILE A 181 20.33 10.48 3.93
N ASP A 182 20.88 9.78 4.92
CA ASP A 182 22.32 9.66 5.12
C ASP A 182 22.91 8.45 4.37
N ILE A 183 24.14 8.60 3.89
CA ILE A 183 24.89 7.48 3.34
C ILE A 183 25.35 6.59 4.51
N PRO A 184 24.97 5.31 4.58
CA PRO A 184 25.39 4.43 5.66
C PRO A 184 26.90 4.20 5.59
N THR A 185 27.59 4.41 6.71
CA THR A 185 29.06 4.26 6.82
C THR A 185 29.48 2.87 7.31
N VAL A 186 28.56 2.15 7.96
CA VAL A 186 28.72 0.77 8.43
C VAL A 186 27.40 0.02 8.30
N ASN A 187 27.46 -1.30 8.14
CA ASN A 187 26.27 -2.14 8.28
C ASN A 187 25.77 -2.08 9.74
N ARG A 188 24.45 -2.12 9.93
CA ARG A 188 23.85 -2.18 11.27
C ARG A 188 24.40 -3.41 12.00
N PRO A 189 25.13 -3.26 13.11
CA PRO A 189 25.58 -4.42 13.87
C PRO A 189 24.35 -5.13 14.43
N ASN A 190 24.35 -6.47 14.34
CA ASN A 190 23.25 -7.34 14.74
C ASN A 190 22.70 -7.02 16.14
#